data_AF-A0A094C2N7-F1
#
_entry.id   AF-A0A094C2N7-F1
#
_cell.length_a   1.000
_cell.length_b   1.000
_cell.length_c   1.000
_cell.angle_alpha   90.00
_cell.angle_beta   90.00
_cell.angle_gamma   90.00
#
_symmetry.space_group_name_H-M   'P 1'
#
loop_
_entity.id
_entity.type
_entity.pdbx_description
1 polymer ?
#
loop_
_entity_poly.entity_id
_entity_poly.type
_entity_poly.pdbx_seq_one_letter_code
_entity_poly.pdbx_strand_id
1 'polypeptide(L)'
;MLPSARKLKTAIDTGATHGIGLPIHVYPLYENATRASRGQTLAENNEESASLYADFAAVAQGNTAAWSFGKKAATKEEIGTVTKKNRMICYPYPLLMNAFNNVNLAGAVILTSTDYATELGIPKSQWVYPLGGAGTKDSDKFWERPNFYSSPSITRSLDAGLEVCGLVKEQIGLYDFYSCFPIVPKIACQHLGLAIESHSRPLTLLGGLTSFGGAGNNYSMHAITEMTRNLRERTPTYGLVLANGGTMTYQHVLLLSAVAPSRPYPSKNPLPPIITDVPVPATVEEANGEATIETYTVEFNRDGTPDTGHVVGRLQNGERFLANHADEETLSQLIGNEEPVGRRGWVRNEEGRNLFSFEKKARL
;
A
#
# COMPACT_ATOMS: atom_id res chain seq x y z
N MET A 1 -29.60 19.26 34.26
CA MET A 1 -28.39 18.87 35.01
C MET A 1 -27.31 18.52 34.01
N LEU A 2 -26.36 19.44 33.81
CA LEU A 2 -25.18 19.23 32.97
C LEU A 2 -24.23 18.27 33.70
N PRO A 3 -23.70 17.21 33.06
CA PRO A 3 -22.61 16.44 33.62
C PRO A 3 -21.37 17.34 33.71
N SER A 4 -20.76 17.36 34.89
CA SER A 4 -19.63 18.21 35.26
C SER A 4 -18.41 18.03 34.33
N ALA A 5 -17.71 19.13 34.08
CA ALA A 5 -16.44 19.27 33.38
C ALA A 5 -15.25 18.56 34.09
N ARG A 6 -15.37 17.26 34.37
CA ARG A 6 -14.33 16.45 35.00
C ARG A 6 -14.41 15.00 34.52
N LYS A 7 -13.99 14.79 33.26
CA LYS A 7 -13.42 13.55 32.66
C LYS A 7 -13.53 13.64 31.13
N LEU A 8 -12.72 14.51 30.53
CA LEU A 8 -12.32 14.44 29.13
C LEU A 8 -10.83 14.75 29.12
N LYS A 9 -10.01 13.80 29.59
CA LYS A 9 -8.68 13.66 28.98
C LYS A 9 -9.00 13.26 27.55
N THR A 10 -8.95 14.21 26.63
CA THR A 10 -8.81 13.89 25.20
C THR A 10 -7.64 12.93 25.11
N ALA A 11 -7.93 11.65 24.85
CA ALA A 11 -6.87 10.68 24.58
C ALA A 11 -6.08 11.27 23.42
N ILE A 12 -4.82 11.64 23.69
CA ILE A 12 -3.94 12.18 22.67
C ILE A 12 -3.72 11.02 21.70
N ASP A 13 -4.06 11.21 20.43
CA ASP A 13 -3.87 10.18 19.41
C ASP A 13 -2.39 9.78 19.35
N THR A 14 -2.08 8.51 19.60
CA THR A 14 -0.70 8.00 19.67
C THR A 14 0.09 8.32 18.40
N GLY A 15 -0.58 8.30 17.23
CA GLY A 15 0.00 8.70 15.96
C GLY A 15 0.42 10.17 15.97
N ALA A 16 -0.50 11.07 16.35
CA ALA A 16 -0.24 12.50 16.47
C ALA A 16 0.90 12.82 17.47
N THR A 17 0.97 12.15 18.62
CA THR A 17 2.06 12.35 19.61
C THR A 17 3.45 12.14 19.02
N HIS A 18 3.58 11.17 18.11
CA HIS A 18 4.83 10.76 17.48
C HIS A 18 5.00 11.30 16.05
N GLY A 19 4.08 12.13 15.56
CA GLY A 19 4.14 12.70 14.21
C GLY A 19 4.00 11.66 13.09
N ILE A 20 3.34 10.53 13.35
CA ILE A 20 3.26 9.40 12.41
C ILE A 20 1.82 9.11 11.98
N GLY A 21 1.62 8.84 10.69
CA GLY A 21 0.29 8.47 10.16
C GLY A 21 0.08 8.82 8.68
N LEU A 22 0.96 9.64 8.09
CA LEU A 22 0.89 9.93 6.66
C LEU A 22 1.19 8.68 5.82
N PRO A 23 0.65 8.58 4.58
CA PRO A 23 1.00 7.51 3.65
C PRO A 23 2.51 7.32 3.48
N ILE A 24 3.25 8.42 3.32
CA ILE A 24 4.71 8.40 3.19
C ILE A 24 5.41 7.82 4.43
N HIS A 25 4.76 7.71 5.60
CA HIS A 25 5.33 7.05 6.78
C HIS A 25 4.91 5.59 6.83
N VAL A 26 3.60 5.32 6.68
CA VAL A 26 3.03 3.99 6.94
C VAL A 26 3.39 2.97 5.86
N TYR A 27 3.37 3.32 4.57
CA TYR A 27 3.74 2.37 3.51
C TYR A 27 5.20 1.87 3.64
N PRO A 28 6.20 2.73 3.94
CA PRO A 28 7.53 2.28 4.30
C PRO A 28 7.63 1.32 5.48
N LEU A 29 6.78 1.48 6.51
CA LEU A 29 6.74 0.52 7.61
C LEU A 29 6.40 -0.89 7.11
N TYR A 30 5.48 -0.99 6.15
CA TYR A 30 5.14 -2.27 5.53
C TYR A 30 6.28 -2.80 4.65
N GLU A 31 6.94 -1.93 3.89
CA GLU A 31 8.08 -2.32 3.04
C GLU A 31 9.23 -2.89 3.88
N ASN A 32 9.65 -2.18 4.94
CA ASN A 32 10.75 -2.60 5.78
C ASN A 32 10.44 -3.90 6.54
N ALA A 33 9.22 -4.06 7.04
CA ALA A 33 8.79 -5.29 7.69
C ALA A 33 8.71 -6.46 6.70
N THR A 34 8.18 -6.23 5.50
CA THR A 34 8.06 -7.27 4.46
C THR A 34 9.43 -7.73 4.00
N ARG A 35 10.35 -6.80 3.72
CA ARG A 35 11.76 -7.06 3.42
C ARG A 35 12.39 -7.96 4.48
N ALA A 36 12.31 -7.56 5.75
CA ALA A 36 12.87 -8.31 6.87
C ALA A 36 12.26 -9.71 7.00
N SER A 37 10.92 -9.83 6.87
CA SER A 37 10.21 -11.12 6.95
C SER A 37 10.62 -12.11 5.84
N ARG A 38 11.04 -11.60 4.68
CA ARG A 38 11.50 -12.37 3.53
C ARG A 38 13.01 -12.65 3.57
N GLY A 39 13.73 -12.08 4.53
CA GLY A 39 15.19 -12.16 4.60
C GLY A 39 15.91 -11.43 3.46
N GLN A 40 15.25 -10.45 2.82
CA GLN A 40 15.85 -9.65 1.75
C GLN A 40 16.83 -8.63 2.31
N THR A 41 17.96 -8.47 1.65
CA THR A 41 18.88 -7.37 1.90
C THR A 41 18.24 -6.03 1.52
N LEU A 42 18.79 -4.92 2.05
CA LEU A 42 18.36 -3.56 1.70
C LEU A 42 18.48 -3.31 0.18
N ALA A 43 19.57 -3.80 -0.43
CA ALA A 43 19.85 -3.65 -1.86
C ALA A 43 18.85 -4.42 -2.71
N GLU A 44 18.60 -5.70 -2.41
CA GLU A 44 17.63 -6.54 -3.14
C GLU A 44 16.22 -5.93 -3.09
N ASN A 45 15.81 -5.39 -1.94
CA ASN A 45 14.49 -4.76 -1.83
C ASN A 45 14.36 -3.49 -2.67
N ASN A 46 15.40 -2.64 -2.68
CA ASN A 46 15.45 -1.44 -3.53
C ASN A 46 15.44 -1.82 -5.02
N GLU A 47 16.21 -2.84 -5.38
CA GLU A 47 16.29 -3.39 -6.74
C GLU A 47 14.92 -3.92 -7.22
N GLU A 48 14.23 -4.71 -6.39
CA GLU A 48 12.89 -5.24 -6.69
C GLU A 48 11.86 -4.09 -6.87
N SER A 49 11.86 -3.11 -5.96
CA SER A 49 10.97 -1.94 -6.05
C SER A 49 11.25 -1.09 -7.29
N ALA A 50 12.53 -0.88 -7.62
CA ALA A 50 12.94 -0.09 -8.77
C ALA A 50 12.61 -0.80 -10.08
N SER A 51 12.80 -2.12 -10.14
CA SER A 51 12.45 -2.92 -11.33
C SER A 51 10.94 -2.88 -11.58
N LEU A 52 10.14 -3.11 -10.53
CA LEU A 52 8.68 -3.05 -10.62
C LEU A 52 8.19 -1.69 -11.13
N TYR A 53 8.77 -0.60 -10.63
CA TYR A 53 8.33 0.75 -11.03
C TYR A 53 8.87 1.16 -12.42
N ALA A 54 9.98 0.58 -12.88
CA ALA A 54 10.44 0.73 -14.27
C ALA A 54 9.46 0.07 -15.25
N ASP A 55 8.97 -1.14 -14.93
CA ASP A 55 7.92 -1.81 -15.72
C ASP A 55 6.66 -0.94 -15.79
N PHE A 56 6.29 -0.30 -14.67
CA PHE A 56 5.12 0.57 -14.61
C PHE A 56 5.32 1.86 -15.43
N ALA A 57 6.52 2.45 -15.38
CA ALA A 57 6.88 3.58 -16.22
C ALA A 57 6.82 3.24 -17.71
N ALA A 58 7.22 2.03 -18.11
CA ALA A 58 7.13 1.55 -19.49
C ALA A 58 5.67 1.44 -19.97
N VAL A 59 4.76 0.95 -19.13
CA VAL A 59 3.31 0.94 -19.42
C VAL A 59 2.78 2.38 -19.57
N ALA A 60 3.11 3.28 -18.64
CA ALA A 60 2.65 4.66 -18.68
C ALA A 60 3.16 5.45 -19.90
N GLN A 61 4.38 5.15 -20.39
CA GLN A 61 4.94 5.80 -21.57
C GLN A 61 4.02 5.66 -22.80
N GLY A 62 3.33 4.52 -22.94
CA GLY A 62 2.40 4.26 -24.04
C GLY A 62 0.97 4.73 -23.79
N ASN A 63 0.63 5.16 -22.58
CA ASN A 63 -0.73 5.54 -22.20
C ASN A 63 -0.97 7.03 -22.44
N THR A 64 -1.83 7.39 -23.39
CA THR A 64 -2.12 8.78 -23.78
C THR A 64 -2.73 9.64 -22.67
N ALA A 65 -3.31 9.01 -21.64
CA ALA A 65 -3.86 9.70 -20.48
C ALA A 65 -2.83 9.90 -19.35
N ALA A 66 -1.66 9.26 -19.42
CA ALA A 66 -0.61 9.43 -18.42
C ALA A 66 0.03 10.83 -18.50
N TRP A 67 0.36 11.43 -17.36
CA TRP A 67 1.15 12.68 -17.36
C TRP A 67 2.57 12.49 -17.92
N SER A 68 3.05 11.25 -17.92
CA SER A 68 4.34 10.86 -18.50
C SER A 68 4.24 10.45 -19.98
N PHE A 69 3.07 10.54 -20.61
CA PHE A 69 2.89 10.14 -22.01
C PHE A 69 3.93 10.79 -22.94
N GLY A 70 4.54 9.98 -23.80
CA GLY A 70 5.56 10.43 -24.76
C GLY A 70 6.93 10.78 -24.14
N LYS A 71 7.08 10.75 -22.81
CA LYS A 71 8.39 10.85 -22.15
C LYS A 71 9.03 9.47 -22.12
N LYS A 72 10.36 9.43 -22.16
CA LYS A 72 11.11 8.19 -21.94
C LYS A 72 10.76 7.66 -20.55
N ALA A 73 10.39 6.38 -20.46
CA ALA A 73 10.17 5.69 -19.20
C ALA A 73 11.43 5.73 -18.35
N ALA A 74 11.27 6.03 -17.06
CA ALA A 74 12.36 6.00 -16.11
C ALA A 74 12.89 4.57 -15.98
N THR A 75 14.21 4.40 -16.02
CA THR A 75 14.82 3.07 -15.87
C THR A 75 14.88 2.67 -14.40
N LYS A 76 15.12 1.38 -14.16
CA LYS A 76 15.37 0.83 -12.83
C LYS A 76 16.50 1.58 -12.11
N GLU A 77 17.58 1.90 -12.82
CA GLU A 77 18.73 2.63 -12.26
C GLU A 77 18.32 4.06 -11.88
N GLU A 78 17.54 4.75 -12.71
CA GLU A 78 17.05 6.10 -12.42
C GLU A 78 16.11 6.13 -11.21
N ILE A 79 15.24 5.11 -11.09
CA ILE A 79 14.27 4.99 -9.99
C ILE A 79 14.94 4.60 -8.68
N GLY A 80 15.86 3.63 -8.71
CA GLY A 80 16.53 3.07 -7.54
C GLY A 80 17.71 3.91 -7.03
N THR A 81 18.25 4.84 -7.82
CA THR A 81 19.38 5.68 -7.41
C THR A 81 18.91 6.96 -6.74
N VAL A 82 19.29 7.15 -5.48
CA VAL A 82 19.06 8.40 -4.76
C VAL A 82 19.93 9.51 -5.36
N THR A 83 19.30 10.61 -5.76
CA THR A 83 19.98 11.80 -6.28
C THR A 83 19.31 13.07 -5.76
N LYS A 84 19.85 14.26 -6.07
CA LYS A 84 19.15 15.52 -5.75
C LYS A 84 17.75 15.62 -6.40
N LYS A 85 17.56 15.02 -7.59
CA LYS A 85 16.28 15.00 -8.31
C LYS A 85 15.38 13.84 -7.88
N ASN A 86 15.98 12.74 -7.42
CA ASN A 86 15.29 11.57 -6.87
C ASN A 86 15.68 11.39 -5.39
N ARG A 87 15.44 12.43 -4.59
CA ARG A 87 15.85 12.43 -3.18
C ARG A 87 15.06 11.40 -2.37
N MET A 88 15.61 10.96 -1.26
CA MET A 88 14.87 10.18 -0.27
C MET A 88 13.70 11.01 0.28
N ILE A 89 12.51 10.41 0.40
CA ILE A 89 11.34 11.04 1.04
C ILE A 89 11.22 10.48 2.45
N CYS A 90 10.93 9.18 2.52
CA CYS A 90 10.99 8.40 3.74
C CYS A 90 11.65 7.07 3.39
N TYR A 91 12.63 6.64 4.16
CA TYR A 91 13.31 5.38 3.91
C TYR A 91 12.31 4.20 3.92
N PRO A 92 12.25 3.36 2.86
CA PRO A 92 13.27 3.19 1.82
C PRO A 92 12.95 3.85 0.46
N TYR A 93 11.93 4.71 0.37
CA TYR A 93 11.42 5.19 -0.91
C TYR A 93 11.96 6.57 -1.32
N PRO A 94 12.76 6.65 -2.40
CA PRO A 94 13.05 7.92 -3.05
C PRO A 94 11.84 8.44 -3.82
N LEU A 95 11.91 9.69 -4.27
CA LEU A 95 10.80 10.41 -4.91
C LEU A 95 10.09 9.61 -6.02
N LEU A 96 10.84 8.90 -6.88
CA LEU A 96 10.29 8.12 -8.00
C LEU A 96 9.62 6.80 -7.57
N MET A 97 9.63 6.45 -6.28
CA MET A 97 8.83 5.36 -5.71
C MET A 97 7.60 5.87 -4.92
N ASN A 98 7.28 7.16 -5.04
CA ASN A 98 6.12 7.79 -4.43
C ASN A 98 5.11 8.21 -5.50
N ALA A 99 3.81 8.20 -5.16
CA ALA A 99 2.76 8.68 -6.04
C ALA A 99 2.96 10.15 -6.47
N PHE A 100 2.63 10.46 -7.74
CA PHE A 100 2.69 11.83 -8.26
C PHE A 100 1.30 12.45 -8.34
N ASN A 101 0.91 13.21 -7.32
CA ASN A 101 -0.49 13.65 -7.18
C ASN A 101 -0.86 14.95 -7.92
N ASN A 102 0.10 15.63 -8.55
CA ASN A 102 -0.15 16.92 -9.19
C ASN A 102 -0.63 16.75 -10.64
N VAL A 103 -1.86 16.26 -10.81
CA VAL A 103 -2.45 15.92 -12.11
C VAL A 103 -3.90 16.39 -12.22
N ASN A 104 -4.37 16.65 -13.44
CA ASN A 104 -5.77 16.92 -13.76
C ASN A 104 -6.31 15.78 -14.62
N LEU A 105 -6.95 14.79 -13.99
CA LEU A 105 -7.47 13.59 -14.64
C LEU A 105 -8.94 13.38 -14.27
N ALA A 106 -9.73 12.93 -15.25
CA ALA A 106 -11.12 12.54 -15.03
C ALA A 106 -11.40 11.20 -15.73
N GLY A 107 -12.17 10.34 -15.06
CA GLY A 107 -12.61 9.05 -15.56
C GLY A 107 -14.09 8.87 -15.25
N ALA A 108 -14.81 8.22 -16.16
CA ALA A 108 -16.23 7.93 -15.99
C ALA A 108 -16.54 6.51 -16.43
N VAL A 109 -17.49 5.88 -15.74
CA VAL A 109 -18.02 4.56 -16.07
C VAL A 109 -19.52 4.70 -16.26
N ILE A 110 -20.02 4.19 -17.39
CA ILE A 110 -21.46 4.12 -17.67
C ILE A 110 -21.88 2.67 -17.44
N LEU A 111 -22.81 2.45 -16.52
CA LEU A 111 -23.35 1.14 -16.18
C LEU A 111 -24.84 1.08 -16.56
N THR A 112 -25.26 -0.04 -17.12
CA THR A 112 -26.65 -0.30 -17.51
C THR A 112 -26.95 -1.79 -17.44
N SER A 113 -28.23 -2.17 -17.41
CA SER A 113 -28.64 -3.56 -17.66
C SER A 113 -28.40 -3.95 -19.12
N THR A 114 -28.31 -5.26 -19.36
CA THR A 114 -28.21 -5.82 -20.72
C THR A 114 -29.46 -5.56 -21.56
N ASP A 115 -30.63 -5.54 -20.94
CA ASP A 115 -31.90 -5.30 -21.63
C ASP A 115 -31.96 -3.85 -22.12
N TYR A 116 -31.60 -2.89 -21.28
CA TYR A 116 -31.57 -1.48 -21.66
C TYR A 116 -30.43 -1.16 -22.65
N ALA A 117 -29.27 -1.82 -22.52
CA ALA A 117 -28.21 -1.71 -23.52
C ALA A 117 -28.66 -2.24 -24.91
N THR A 118 -29.49 -3.28 -24.93
CA THR A 118 -30.08 -3.83 -26.16
C THR A 118 -31.10 -2.86 -26.76
N GLU A 119 -31.99 -2.30 -25.93
CA GLU A 119 -32.98 -1.29 -26.33
C GLU A 119 -32.31 -0.06 -26.97
N LEU A 120 -31.22 0.42 -26.38
CA LEU A 120 -30.42 1.54 -26.90
C LEU A 120 -29.55 1.17 -28.13
N GLY A 121 -29.54 -0.09 -28.55
CA GLY A 121 -28.76 -0.55 -29.71
C GLY A 121 -27.24 -0.56 -29.48
N ILE A 122 -26.77 -0.64 -28.22
CA ILE A 122 -25.33 -0.68 -27.91
C ILE A 122 -24.76 -2.03 -28.38
N PRO A 123 -23.75 -2.07 -29.27
CA PRO A 123 -23.20 -3.33 -29.75
C PRO A 123 -22.66 -4.20 -28.62
N LYS A 124 -23.00 -5.51 -28.62
CA LYS A 124 -22.48 -6.46 -27.62
C LYS A 124 -20.95 -6.51 -27.56
N SER A 125 -20.26 -6.14 -28.64
CA SER A 125 -18.80 -6.00 -28.69
C SER A 125 -18.27 -4.97 -27.68
N GLN A 126 -19.08 -3.96 -27.30
CA GLN A 126 -18.73 -2.90 -26.34
C GLN A 126 -19.03 -3.26 -24.88
N TRP A 127 -19.76 -4.35 -24.64
CA TRP A 127 -20.20 -4.74 -23.30
C TRP A 127 -19.06 -5.44 -22.56
N VAL A 128 -18.82 -5.00 -21.32
CA VAL A 128 -17.95 -5.62 -20.34
C VAL A 128 -18.77 -5.75 -19.07
N TYR A 129 -18.72 -6.93 -18.46
CA TYR A 129 -19.59 -7.30 -17.36
C TYR A 129 -18.80 -7.23 -16.05
N PRO A 130 -19.22 -6.43 -15.06
CA PRO A 130 -18.73 -6.59 -13.71
C PRO A 130 -19.24 -7.95 -13.20
N LEU A 131 -18.32 -8.83 -12.79
CA LEU A 131 -18.66 -10.16 -12.29
C LEU A 131 -19.06 -10.13 -10.82
N GLY A 132 -18.38 -9.27 -10.06
CA GLY A 132 -18.47 -9.22 -8.62
C GLY A 132 -17.17 -8.69 -8.04
N GLY A 133 -17.09 -8.73 -6.73
CA GLY A 133 -15.97 -8.20 -5.99
C GLY A 133 -16.14 -8.43 -4.50
N ALA A 134 -15.10 -8.09 -3.76
CA ALA A 134 -15.10 -8.14 -2.31
C ALA A 134 -14.28 -6.97 -1.78
N GLY A 135 -14.69 -6.44 -0.63
CA GLY A 135 -13.93 -5.37 0.01
C GLY A 135 -14.06 -5.38 1.52
N THR A 136 -13.01 -4.96 2.20
CA THR A 136 -12.97 -4.85 3.65
C THR A 136 -11.89 -3.85 4.05
N LYS A 137 -11.66 -3.71 5.36
CA LYS A 137 -10.56 -2.89 5.87
C LYS A 137 -9.88 -3.51 7.08
N ASP A 138 -8.60 -3.19 7.22
CA ASP A 138 -7.84 -3.34 8.46
C ASP A 138 -8.15 -2.16 9.41
N SER A 139 -7.62 -2.19 10.65
CA SER A 139 -7.80 -1.08 11.59
C SER A 139 -7.32 0.26 11.00
N ASP A 140 -8.07 1.33 11.26
CA ASP A 140 -7.70 2.70 10.88
C ASP A 140 -6.42 3.14 11.58
N LYS A 141 -6.22 2.68 12.83
CA LYS A 141 -4.97 2.84 13.56
C LYS A 141 -4.00 1.75 13.14
N PHE A 142 -2.98 2.11 12.36
CA PHE A 142 -2.07 1.12 11.79
C PHE A 142 -1.28 0.31 12.84
N TRP A 143 -1.08 0.86 14.03
CA TRP A 143 -0.46 0.15 15.17
C TRP A 143 -1.41 -0.83 15.87
N GLU A 144 -2.68 -0.90 15.49
CA GLU A 144 -3.64 -1.93 15.92
C GLU A 144 -3.86 -2.99 14.82
N ARG A 145 -2.90 -3.16 13.90
CA ARG A 145 -2.96 -4.20 12.85
C ARG A 145 -2.12 -5.42 13.24
N PRO A 146 -2.40 -6.63 12.73
CA PRO A 146 -1.72 -7.84 13.19
C PRO A 146 -0.19 -7.77 13.08
N ASN A 147 0.32 -7.31 11.94
CA ASN A 147 1.73 -7.12 11.63
C ASN A 147 1.88 -6.11 10.48
N PHE A 148 3.11 -5.94 9.99
CA PHE A 148 3.46 -5.03 8.89
C PHE A 148 4.01 -5.75 7.65
N TYR A 149 4.08 -7.09 7.63
CA TYR A 149 4.57 -7.86 6.48
C TYR A 149 3.45 -8.57 5.71
N SER A 150 2.19 -8.33 6.09
CA SER A 150 1.00 -8.86 5.43
C SER A 150 -0.17 -7.88 5.61
N SER A 151 -1.21 -8.04 4.81
CA SER A 151 -2.47 -7.31 4.98
C SER A 151 -3.66 -8.29 4.87
N PRO A 152 -4.35 -8.58 6.00
CA PRO A 152 -5.58 -9.36 5.97
C PRO A 152 -6.63 -8.79 5.03
N SER A 153 -6.74 -7.45 4.96
CA SER A 153 -7.70 -6.83 4.05
C SER A 153 -7.36 -7.06 2.57
N ILE A 154 -6.08 -7.04 2.16
CA ILE A 154 -5.68 -7.34 0.77
C ILE A 154 -5.97 -8.80 0.44
N THR A 155 -5.43 -9.72 1.26
CA THR A 155 -5.50 -11.16 1.03
C THR A 155 -6.94 -11.66 0.96
N ARG A 156 -7.77 -11.28 1.95
CA ARG A 156 -9.18 -11.68 2.00
C ARG A 156 -10.02 -11.05 0.88
N SER A 157 -9.75 -9.81 0.48
CA SER A 157 -10.47 -9.19 -0.65
C SER A 157 -10.15 -9.86 -1.98
N LEU A 158 -8.90 -10.29 -2.19
CA LEU A 158 -8.50 -11.05 -3.37
C LEU A 158 -9.17 -12.43 -3.39
N ASP A 159 -9.10 -13.17 -2.28
CA ASP A 159 -9.68 -14.51 -2.18
C ASP A 159 -11.21 -14.49 -2.34
N ALA A 160 -11.91 -13.65 -1.57
CA ALA A 160 -13.35 -13.57 -1.62
C ALA A 160 -13.86 -13.01 -2.96
N GLY A 161 -13.10 -12.10 -3.60
CA GLY A 161 -13.42 -11.59 -4.93
C GLY A 161 -13.35 -12.68 -6.00
N LEU A 162 -12.28 -13.48 -5.98
CA LEU A 162 -12.14 -14.65 -6.87
C LEU A 162 -13.24 -15.68 -6.60
N GLU A 163 -13.46 -16.03 -5.33
CA GLU A 163 -14.45 -17.03 -4.91
C GLU A 163 -15.87 -16.67 -5.33
N VAL A 164 -16.32 -15.43 -5.06
CA VAL A 164 -17.69 -15.01 -5.39
C VAL A 164 -17.94 -15.00 -6.89
N CYS A 165 -16.89 -14.78 -7.69
CA CYS A 165 -16.95 -14.86 -9.15
C CYS A 165 -16.79 -16.29 -9.69
N GLY A 166 -16.46 -17.27 -8.85
CA GLY A 166 -16.16 -18.64 -9.25
C GLY A 166 -14.93 -18.74 -10.14
N LEU A 167 -13.93 -17.89 -9.91
CA LEU A 167 -12.69 -17.83 -10.68
C LEU A 167 -11.49 -18.20 -9.82
N VAL A 168 -10.43 -18.67 -10.48
CA VAL A 168 -9.09 -18.79 -9.89
C VAL A 168 -8.13 -17.82 -10.55
N LYS A 169 -7.05 -17.46 -9.86
CA LYS A 169 -6.07 -16.45 -10.31
C LYS A 169 -5.46 -16.76 -11.68
N GLU A 170 -5.31 -18.04 -12.05
CA GLU A 170 -4.75 -18.48 -13.33
C GLU A 170 -5.64 -18.07 -14.52
N GLN A 171 -6.93 -17.86 -14.29
CA GLN A 171 -7.87 -17.42 -15.31
C GLN A 171 -7.81 -15.91 -15.56
N ILE A 172 -7.18 -15.14 -14.66
CA ILE A 172 -7.09 -13.70 -14.78
C ILE A 172 -5.96 -13.34 -15.74
N GLY A 173 -6.31 -12.64 -16.81
CA GLY A 173 -5.38 -12.23 -17.86
C GLY A 173 -4.87 -10.81 -17.75
N LEU A 174 -5.59 -9.95 -17.02
CA LEU A 174 -5.23 -8.55 -16.83
C LEU A 174 -5.31 -8.20 -15.35
N TYR A 175 -4.30 -7.49 -14.87
CA TYR A 175 -4.24 -6.99 -13.52
C TYR A 175 -4.05 -5.48 -13.53
N ASP A 176 -4.74 -4.81 -12.62
CA ASP A 176 -4.32 -3.49 -12.17
C ASP A 176 -4.32 -3.46 -10.63
N PHE A 177 -3.12 -3.48 -10.06
CA PHE A 177 -2.91 -3.33 -8.63
C PHE A 177 -2.61 -1.87 -8.32
N TYR A 178 -3.45 -1.24 -7.49
CA TYR A 178 -3.21 0.11 -7.00
C TYR A 178 -1.81 0.25 -6.39
N SER A 179 -1.05 1.24 -6.82
CA SER A 179 0.39 1.33 -6.54
C SER A 179 0.85 2.75 -6.19
N CYS A 180 0.32 3.32 -5.10
CA CYS A 180 0.86 4.58 -4.56
C CYS A 180 2.31 4.42 -4.10
N PHE A 181 2.65 3.20 -3.65
CA PHE A 181 3.97 2.76 -3.21
C PHE A 181 4.19 1.30 -3.66
N PRO A 182 5.45 0.86 -3.85
CA PRO A 182 5.77 -0.51 -4.29
C PRO A 182 5.15 -1.62 -3.43
N ILE A 183 4.98 -1.39 -2.13
CA ILE A 183 4.56 -2.45 -1.21
C ILE A 183 3.16 -3.04 -1.49
N VAL A 184 2.22 -2.27 -2.04
CA VAL A 184 0.85 -2.75 -2.30
C VAL A 184 0.84 -3.86 -3.36
N PRO A 185 1.36 -3.64 -4.58
CA PRO A 185 1.49 -4.71 -5.56
C PRO A 185 2.39 -5.86 -5.08
N LYS A 186 3.44 -5.61 -4.28
CA LYS A 186 4.27 -6.68 -3.71
C LYS A 186 3.46 -7.64 -2.82
N ILE A 187 2.67 -7.11 -1.88
CA ILE A 187 1.82 -7.94 -1.00
C ILE A 187 0.77 -8.70 -1.81
N ALA A 188 0.15 -8.05 -2.82
CA ALA A 188 -0.82 -8.70 -3.69
C ALA A 188 -0.19 -9.86 -4.49
N CYS A 189 1.01 -9.65 -5.04
CA CYS A 189 1.74 -10.68 -5.78
C CYS A 189 2.16 -11.85 -4.89
N GLN A 190 2.68 -11.56 -3.69
CA GLN A 190 3.04 -12.58 -2.72
C GLN A 190 1.85 -13.48 -2.38
N HIS A 191 0.68 -12.88 -2.13
CA HIS A 191 -0.54 -13.62 -1.83
C HIS A 191 -1.03 -14.46 -3.02
N LEU A 192 -1.05 -13.87 -4.21
CA LEU A 192 -1.46 -14.55 -5.43
C LEU A 192 -0.36 -15.46 -6.00
N GLY A 193 0.82 -15.57 -5.38
CA GLY A 193 1.95 -16.33 -5.93
C GLY A 193 2.32 -15.89 -7.35
N LEU A 194 2.16 -14.60 -7.67
CA LEU A 194 2.66 -13.99 -8.89
C LEU A 194 4.13 -13.61 -8.67
N ALA A 195 4.94 -13.67 -9.73
CA ALA A 195 6.26 -13.03 -9.69
C ALA A 195 6.08 -11.53 -9.38
N ILE A 196 7.09 -10.87 -8.80
CA ILE A 196 7.10 -9.41 -8.62
C ILE A 196 7.92 -8.73 -9.73
N GLU A 197 8.78 -9.48 -10.40
CA GLU A 197 9.63 -9.03 -11.50
C GLU A 197 9.40 -9.91 -12.73
N SER A 198 9.79 -9.41 -13.91
CA SER A 198 9.84 -10.19 -15.16
C SER A 198 8.50 -10.83 -15.56
N HIS A 199 7.43 -10.04 -15.55
CA HIS A 199 6.11 -10.55 -15.86
C HIS A 199 5.89 -10.77 -17.35
N SER A 200 5.27 -11.91 -17.68
CA SER A 200 4.64 -12.09 -18.99
C SER A 200 3.38 -11.22 -19.17
N ARG A 201 2.82 -10.67 -18.07
CA ARG A 201 1.63 -9.82 -18.03
C ARG A 201 1.83 -8.66 -17.05
N PRO A 202 1.68 -7.40 -17.45
CA PRO A 202 1.83 -6.26 -16.54
C PRO A 202 0.91 -6.35 -15.31
N LEU A 203 1.40 -5.91 -14.15
CA LEU A 203 0.59 -5.78 -12.92
C LEU A 203 -0.24 -4.48 -12.85
N THR A 204 -0.13 -3.65 -13.89
CA THR A 204 -0.89 -2.41 -14.07
C THR A 204 -1.26 -2.25 -15.54
N LEU A 205 -2.41 -1.64 -15.79
CA LEU A 205 -2.84 -1.21 -17.12
C LEU A 205 -2.52 0.26 -17.38
N LEU A 206 -2.33 1.04 -16.33
CA LEU A 206 -2.11 2.48 -16.41
C LEU A 206 -0.63 2.86 -16.34
N GLY A 207 0.16 2.08 -15.60
CA GLY A 207 1.57 2.38 -15.29
C GLY A 207 1.78 2.99 -13.90
N GLY A 208 0.87 2.73 -12.96
CA GLY A 208 0.98 3.13 -11.56
C GLY A 208 0.88 4.63 -11.25
N LEU A 209 0.70 4.98 -9.98
CA LEU A 209 0.40 6.36 -9.56
C LEU A 209 1.59 7.32 -9.74
N THR A 210 2.82 6.83 -9.85
CA THR A 210 3.98 7.67 -10.13
C THR A 210 4.02 8.11 -11.59
N SER A 211 3.81 7.20 -12.54
CA SER A 211 4.02 7.47 -13.97
C SER A 211 2.71 7.81 -14.70
N PHE A 212 1.59 7.15 -14.37
CA PHE A 212 0.28 7.53 -14.91
C PHE A 212 -0.19 8.88 -14.37
N GLY A 213 -0.04 9.06 -13.05
CA GLY A 213 -0.55 10.21 -12.31
C GLY A 213 -1.45 9.77 -11.18
N GLY A 214 -1.11 10.20 -9.97
CA GLY A 214 -1.82 9.91 -8.74
C GLY A 214 -3.08 10.75 -8.62
N ALA A 215 -4.15 10.37 -9.33
CA ALA A 215 -5.50 10.89 -9.06
C ALA A 215 -6.04 10.50 -7.66
N GLY A 216 -5.15 10.07 -6.75
CA GLY A 216 -5.39 9.65 -5.37
C GLY A 216 -6.56 8.71 -5.28
N ASN A 217 -7.68 9.24 -4.80
CA ASN A 217 -8.93 8.52 -4.58
C ASN A 217 -9.59 8.02 -5.88
N ASN A 218 -9.32 8.64 -7.03
CA ASN A 218 -9.95 8.29 -8.31
C ASN A 218 -9.08 7.40 -9.24
N TYR A 219 -7.87 7.01 -8.83
CA TYR A 219 -6.97 6.22 -9.70
C TYR A 219 -7.63 4.91 -10.19
N SER A 220 -8.25 4.14 -9.30
CA SER A 220 -8.88 2.86 -9.70
C SER A 220 -10.07 3.03 -10.64
N MET A 221 -10.72 4.20 -10.69
CA MET A 221 -11.73 4.49 -11.73
C MET A 221 -11.09 4.48 -13.12
N HIS A 222 -9.91 5.10 -13.27
CA HIS A 222 -9.15 5.06 -14.52
C HIS A 222 -8.75 3.62 -14.89
N ALA A 223 -8.34 2.83 -13.90
CA ALA A 223 -7.98 1.42 -14.10
C ALA A 223 -9.18 0.62 -14.61
N ILE A 224 -10.38 0.84 -14.04
CA ILE A 224 -11.62 0.22 -14.54
C ILE A 224 -11.91 0.62 -15.97
N THR A 225 -11.69 1.89 -16.34
CA THR A 225 -11.90 2.32 -17.72
C THR A 225 -10.92 1.63 -18.67
N GLU A 226 -9.63 1.53 -18.32
CA GLU A 226 -8.60 0.92 -19.16
C GLU A 226 -8.79 -0.60 -19.26
N MET A 227 -9.14 -1.24 -18.15
CA MET A 227 -9.57 -2.64 -18.09
C MET A 227 -10.74 -2.89 -19.04
N THR A 228 -11.74 -2.01 -19.03
CA THR A 228 -12.90 -2.11 -19.93
C THR A 228 -12.48 -2.03 -21.40
N ARG A 229 -11.54 -1.16 -21.76
CA ARG A 229 -11.01 -1.06 -23.13
C ARG A 229 -10.28 -2.34 -23.52
N ASN A 230 -9.37 -2.82 -22.69
CA ASN A 230 -8.59 -4.04 -22.96
C ASN A 230 -9.49 -5.28 -23.06
N LEU A 231 -10.51 -5.43 -22.20
CA LEU A 231 -11.42 -6.58 -22.25
C LEU A 231 -12.33 -6.59 -23.49
N ARG A 232 -12.53 -5.44 -24.16
CA ARG A 232 -13.29 -5.42 -25.43
C ARG A 232 -12.59 -6.15 -26.56
N GLU A 233 -11.27 -6.32 -26.49
CA GLU A 233 -10.48 -7.16 -27.38
C GLU A 233 -10.76 -8.66 -27.21
N ARG A 234 -11.54 -9.06 -26.19
CA ARG A 234 -12.02 -10.42 -25.88
C ARG A 234 -10.95 -11.40 -25.40
N THR A 235 -9.68 -11.14 -25.69
CA THR A 235 -8.55 -11.90 -25.18
C THR A 235 -7.56 -10.95 -24.49
N PRO A 236 -7.30 -11.12 -23.20
CA PRO A 236 -7.87 -12.14 -22.30
C PRO A 236 -9.33 -11.83 -21.89
N THR A 237 -10.00 -12.84 -21.31
CA THR A 237 -11.43 -12.76 -20.98
C THR A 237 -11.73 -12.12 -19.63
N TYR A 238 -10.81 -12.24 -18.66
CA TYR A 238 -11.02 -11.80 -17.28
C TYR A 238 -9.94 -10.84 -16.83
N GLY A 239 -10.37 -9.81 -16.11
CA GLY A 239 -9.50 -8.80 -15.52
C GLY A 239 -9.83 -8.57 -14.05
N LEU A 240 -8.81 -8.24 -13.26
CA LEU A 240 -8.91 -7.97 -11.84
C LEU A 240 -8.30 -6.60 -11.52
N VAL A 241 -9.07 -5.76 -10.82
CA VAL A 241 -8.60 -4.48 -10.26
C VAL A 241 -8.57 -4.62 -8.75
N LEU A 242 -7.41 -4.33 -8.12
CA LEU A 242 -7.28 -4.14 -6.67
C LEU A 242 -7.19 -2.65 -6.39
N ALA A 243 -8.23 -2.09 -5.76
CA ALA A 243 -8.28 -0.72 -5.29
C ALA A 243 -7.88 -0.66 -3.81
N ASN A 244 -6.90 0.19 -3.50
CA ASN A 244 -6.38 0.42 -2.16
C ASN A 244 -6.68 1.86 -1.71
N GLY A 245 -7.08 2.02 -0.45
CA GLY A 245 -7.38 3.32 0.15
C GLY A 245 -6.72 3.52 1.52
N GLY A 246 -6.47 4.78 1.86
CA GLY A 246 -5.80 5.16 3.11
C GLY A 246 -4.33 4.75 3.13
N THR A 247 -3.90 4.13 4.23
CA THR A 247 -2.52 3.72 4.48
C THR A 247 -2.41 2.20 4.58
N MET A 248 -2.75 1.48 3.50
CA MET A 248 -3.00 0.03 3.51
C MET A 248 -4.27 -0.36 4.29
N THR A 249 -5.26 0.54 4.35
CA THR A 249 -6.41 0.39 5.25
C THR A 249 -7.58 -0.28 4.55
N TYR A 250 -8.01 0.27 3.42
CA TYR A 250 -9.21 -0.15 2.69
C TYR A 250 -8.82 -0.92 1.44
N GLN A 251 -9.43 -2.07 1.20
CA GLN A 251 -9.16 -2.88 0.02
C GLN A 251 -10.47 -3.28 -0.63
N HIS A 252 -10.55 -3.09 -1.95
CA HIS A 252 -11.67 -3.54 -2.77
C HIS A 252 -11.14 -4.18 -4.04
N VAL A 253 -11.63 -5.37 -4.34
CA VAL A 253 -11.32 -6.10 -5.56
C VAL A 253 -12.55 -6.09 -6.44
N LEU A 254 -12.37 -5.82 -7.73
CA LEU A 254 -13.41 -5.90 -8.75
C LEU A 254 -12.93 -6.80 -9.90
N LEU A 255 -13.75 -7.78 -10.26
CA LEU A 255 -13.52 -8.63 -11.40
C LEU A 255 -14.44 -8.24 -12.54
N LEU A 256 -13.87 -8.17 -13.74
CA LEU A 256 -14.54 -7.76 -14.97
C LEU A 256 -14.35 -8.86 -16.02
N SER A 257 -15.35 -9.06 -16.88
CA SER A 257 -15.28 -10.02 -17.97
C SER A 257 -15.73 -9.45 -19.30
N ALA A 258 -15.07 -9.89 -20.36
CA ALA A 258 -15.51 -9.69 -21.73
C ALA A 258 -16.77 -10.51 -22.07
N VAL A 259 -17.05 -11.59 -21.33
CA VAL A 259 -18.13 -12.54 -21.59
C VAL A 259 -19.21 -12.40 -20.51
N ALA A 260 -20.46 -12.57 -20.90
CA ALA A 260 -21.58 -12.51 -19.96
C ALA A 260 -21.39 -13.59 -18.87
N PRO A 261 -21.59 -13.25 -17.58
CA PRO A 261 -21.49 -14.23 -16.51
C PRO A 261 -22.61 -15.26 -16.63
N SER A 262 -22.31 -16.52 -16.28
CA SER A 262 -23.31 -17.58 -16.12
C SER A 262 -24.04 -17.52 -14.77
N ARG A 263 -23.59 -16.63 -13.87
CA ARG A 263 -24.09 -16.45 -12.51
C ARG A 263 -24.67 -15.04 -12.34
N PRO A 264 -25.67 -14.84 -11.46
CA PRO A 264 -26.14 -13.50 -11.13
C PRO A 264 -25.05 -12.70 -10.43
N TYR A 265 -25.09 -11.37 -10.58
CA TYR A 265 -24.21 -10.47 -9.84
C TYR A 265 -24.44 -10.63 -8.32
N PRO A 266 -23.38 -10.68 -7.48
CA PRO A 266 -23.53 -10.83 -6.04
C PRO A 266 -24.37 -9.70 -5.42
N SER A 267 -25.36 -10.06 -4.59
CA SER A 267 -26.28 -9.08 -3.98
C SER A 267 -25.70 -8.35 -2.76
N LYS A 268 -24.56 -8.81 -2.24
CA LYS A 268 -23.87 -8.21 -1.09
C LYS A 268 -22.37 -8.44 -1.17
N ASN A 269 -21.62 -7.59 -0.47
CA ASN A 269 -20.22 -7.83 -0.16
C ASN A 269 -20.06 -9.12 0.67
N PRO A 270 -19.20 -10.09 0.27
CA PRO A 270 -19.02 -11.33 1.00
C PRO A 270 -18.19 -11.18 2.29
N LEU A 271 -17.48 -10.06 2.46
CA LEU A 271 -16.61 -9.81 3.62
C LEU A 271 -17.28 -8.93 4.69
N PRO A 272 -16.85 -9.03 5.97
CA PRO A 272 -17.23 -8.07 6.98
C PRO A 272 -16.69 -6.67 6.64
N PRO A 273 -17.31 -5.60 7.17
CA PRO A 273 -16.85 -4.23 6.90
C PRO A 273 -15.46 -3.94 7.47
N ILE A 274 -15.03 -4.65 8.51
CA ILE A 274 -13.71 -4.55 9.14
C ILE A 274 -13.24 -5.93 9.61
N ILE A 275 -11.95 -6.20 9.47
CA ILE A 275 -11.31 -7.42 9.98
C ILE A 275 -11.07 -7.30 11.49
N THR A 276 -11.55 -8.26 12.27
CA THR A 276 -11.47 -8.28 13.75
C THR A 276 -11.12 -9.66 14.33
N ASP A 277 -11.07 -10.67 13.48
CA ASP A 277 -10.86 -12.09 13.81
C ASP A 277 -9.39 -12.53 13.65
N VAL A 278 -8.48 -11.58 13.40
CA VAL A 278 -7.04 -11.84 13.37
C VAL A 278 -6.42 -11.31 14.67
N PRO A 279 -5.57 -12.08 15.37
CA PRO A 279 -4.90 -11.60 16.57
C PRO A 279 -4.13 -10.31 16.34
N VAL A 280 -4.42 -9.30 17.15
CA VAL A 280 -3.71 -8.03 17.16
C VAL A 280 -2.99 -7.91 18.49
N PRO A 281 -1.69 -7.59 18.47
CA PRO A 281 -0.97 -7.40 19.71
C PRO A 281 -1.44 -6.15 20.49
N ALA A 282 -1.50 -6.25 21.81
CA ALA A 282 -1.85 -5.12 22.67
C ALA A 282 -0.89 -3.95 22.46
N THR A 283 -1.38 -2.72 22.66
CA THR A 283 -0.65 -1.49 22.45
C THR A 283 -0.47 -0.75 23.76
N VAL A 284 0.72 -0.21 24.02
CA VAL A 284 1.02 0.60 25.21
C VAL A 284 1.37 2.04 24.78
N GLU A 285 0.74 3.02 25.42
CA GLU A 285 0.98 4.44 25.13
C GLU A 285 2.31 4.93 25.73
N GLU A 286 2.60 4.55 26.98
CA GLU A 286 3.82 4.92 27.71
C GLU A 286 4.77 3.72 27.83
N ALA A 287 5.66 3.56 26.86
CA ALA A 287 6.58 2.43 26.80
C ALA A 287 7.90 2.74 27.53
N ASN A 288 8.35 1.82 28.39
CA ASN A 288 9.62 1.92 29.10
C ASN A 288 10.31 0.56 29.21
N GLY A 289 11.60 0.48 28.91
CA GLY A 289 12.41 -0.72 29.10
C GLY A 289 13.03 -1.25 27.82
N GLU A 290 13.43 -2.52 27.85
CA GLU A 290 13.99 -3.21 26.69
C GLU A 290 12.93 -3.46 25.62
N ALA A 291 13.31 -3.23 24.37
CA ALA A 291 12.43 -3.37 23.23
C ALA A 291 13.13 -3.96 22.01
N THR A 292 12.33 -4.43 21.05
CA THR A 292 12.77 -4.90 19.73
C THR A 292 12.03 -4.13 18.64
N ILE A 293 12.72 -3.72 17.58
CA ILE A 293 12.09 -3.05 16.43
C ILE A 293 11.24 -4.07 15.66
N GLU A 294 9.94 -3.79 15.52
CA GLU A 294 9.04 -4.56 14.63
C GLU A 294 9.10 -4.01 13.20
N THR A 295 9.17 -2.68 13.07
CA THR A 295 9.42 -1.99 11.81
C THR A 295 9.79 -0.52 12.06
N TYR A 296 10.26 0.18 11.05
CA TYR A 296 10.74 1.54 11.14
C TYR A 296 10.62 2.28 9.80
N THR A 297 10.72 3.60 9.85
CA THR A 297 10.99 4.45 8.69
C THR A 297 11.70 5.71 9.15
N VAL A 298 12.36 6.43 8.24
CA VAL A 298 13.06 7.67 8.54
C VAL A 298 12.67 8.71 7.51
N GLU A 299 12.13 9.84 7.97
CA GLU A 299 11.85 11.01 7.13
C GLU A 299 13.15 11.74 6.76
N PHE A 300 13.18 12.32 5.56
CA PHE A 300 14.33 13.06 5.06
C PHE A 300 13.96 14.48 4.66
N ASN A 301 14.84 15.41 4.99
CA ASN A 301 14.78 16.79 4.52
C ASN A 301 15.03 16.87 3.01
N ARG A 302 14.64 18.00 2.40
CA ARG A 302 14.82 18.22 0.95
C ARG A 302 16.27 18.20 0.49
N ASP A 303 17.21 18.50 1.39
CA ASP A 303 18.64 18.46 1.14
C ASP A 303 19.24 17.04 1.23
N GLY A 304 18.45 16.06 1.66
CA GLY A 304 18.86 14.66 1.82
C GLY A 304 19.39 14.31 3.20
N THR A 305 19.34 15.21 4.18
CA THR A 305 19.67 14.89 5.56
C THR A 305 18.52 14.11 6.23
N PRO A 306 18.80 13.07 7.03
CA PRO A 306 17.79 12.41 7.86
C PRO A 306 17.19 13.41 8.86
N ASP A 307 15.88 13.36 9.06
CA ASP A 307 15.16 14.28 9.94
C ASP A 307 14.58 13.55 11.15
N THR A 308 13.55 12.73 10.92
CA THR A 308 12.81 12.06 11.98
C THR A 308 12.76 10.56 11.75
N GLY A 309 13.42 9.80 12.64
CA GLY A 309 13.24 8.36 12.74
C GLY A 309 11.96 7.99 13.49
N HIS A 310 11.20 7.07 12.91
CA HIS A 310 9.96 6.48 13.44
C HIS A 310 10.14 4.99 13.64
N VAL A 311 9.80 4.50 14.83
CA VAL A 311 9.92 3.09 15.23
C VAL A 311 8.56 2.58 15.69
N VAL A 312 8.17 1.42 15.14
CA VAL A 312 7.17 0.55 15.76
C VAL A 312 7.94 -0.55 16.47
N GLY A 313 7.79 -0.62 17.78
CA GLY A 313 8.56 -1.54 18.63
C GLY A 313 7.69 -2.48 19.45
N ARG A 314 8.36 -3.49 20.00
CA ARG A 314 7.81 -4.51 20.91
C ARG A 314 8.55 -4.49 22.23
N LEU A 315 7.83 -4.35 23.33
CA LEU A 315 8.35 -4.67 24.66
C LEU A 315 8.51 -6.19 24.81
N GLN A 316 9.27 -6.62 25.83
CA GLN A 316 9.47 -8.04 26.13
C GLN A 316 8.17 -8.82 26.40
N ASN A 317 7.12 -8.14 26.89
CA ASN A 317 5.79 -8.72 27.11
C ASN A 317 4.94 -8.80 25.81
N GLY A 318 5.48 -8.36 24.68
CA GLY A 318 4.81 -8.38 23.37
C GLY A 318 3.98 -7.13 23.05
N GLU A 319 3.81 -6.19 23.99
CA GLU A 319 3.05 -4.96 23.73
C GLU A 319 3.74 -4.10 22.66
N ARG A 320 2.95 -3.56 21.72
CA ARG A 320 3.40 -2.65 20.68
C ARG A 320 3.45 -1.23 21.20
N PHE A 321 4.44 -0.46 20.75
CA PHE A 321 4.46 0.99 20.93
C PHE A 321 4.92 1.68 19.65
N LEU A 322 4.57 2.97 19.55
CA LEU A 322 5.17 3.90 18.61
C LEU A 322 6.23 4.72 19.34
N ALA A 323 7.35 5.02 18.70
CA ALA A 323 8.41 5.87 19.24
C ALA A 323 9.10 6.66 18.13
N ASN A 324 9.69 7.80 18.49
CA ASN A 324 10.68 8.47 17.66
C ASN A 324 12.10 8.03 18.06
N HIS A 325 13.10 8.30 17.22
CA HIS A 325 14.50 8.14 17.60
C HIS A 325 14.85 9.05 18.79
N ALA A 326 15.69 8.57 19.71
CA ALA A 326 16.10 9.32 20.89
C ALA A 326 17.35 10.19 20.69
N ASP A 327 18.11 9.95 19.62
CA ASP A 327 19.39 10.59 19.32
C ASP A 327 19.88 10.32 17.90
N GLU A 328 20.84 11.14 17.47
CA GLU A 328 21.49 11.08 16.16
C GLU A 328 22.16 9.73 15.86
N GLU A 329 22.69 9.07 16.89
CA GLU A 329 23.33 7.77 16.72
C GLU A 329 22.29 6.71 16.35
N THR A 330 21.14 6.71 17.01
CA THR A 330 20.01 5.86 16.67
C THR A 330 19.49 6.16 15.28
N LEU A 331 19.33 7.44 14.93
CA LEU A 331 18.90 7.87 13.60
C LEU A 331 19.86 7.37 12.51
N SER A 332 21.17 7.50 12.73
CA SER A 332 22.22 7.02 11.83
C SER A 332 22.20 5.50 11.66
N GLN A 333 21.94 4.76 12.74
CA GLN A 333 21.84 3.30 12.71
C GLN A 333 20.57 2.82 11.98
N LEU A 334 19.45 3.55 12.06
CA LEU A 334 18.21 3.19 11.34
C LEU A 334 18.38 3.26 9.82
N ILE A 335 19.24 4.13 9.32
CA ILE A 335 19.51 4.29 7.86
C ILE A 335 20.83 3.65 7.43
N GLY A 336 21.50 2.93 8.34
CA GLY A 336 22.75 2.24 8.08
C GLY A 336 22.57 1.02 7.17
N ASN A 337 23.66 0.26 7.00
CA ASN A 337 23.67 -0.95 6.17
C ASN A 337 23.18 -2.21 6.93
N GLU A 338 23.02 -2.12 8.24
CA GLU A 338 22.51 -3.22 9.07
C GLU A 338 20.99 -3.21 9.13
N GLU A 339 20.38 -4.39 9.10
CA GLU A 339 18.94 -4.57 9.26
C GLU A 339 18.46 -4.07 10.64
N PRO A 340 17.65 -2.99 10.72
CA PRO A 340 17.10 -2.53 11.99
C PRO A 340 15.97 -3.40 12.54
N VAL A 341 15.16 -4.04 11.68
CA VAL A 341 14.05 -4.89 12.12
C VAL A 341 14.59 -6.09 12.90
N GLY A 342 14.02 -6.34 14.08
CA GLY A 342 14.47 -7.41 14.98
C GLY A 342 15.66 -7.03 15.87
N ARG A 343 16.31 -5.87 15.67
CA ARG A 343 17.35 -5.40 16.57
C ARG A 343 16.76 -4.95 17.91
N ARG A 344 17.50 -5.25 18.97
CA ARG A 344 17.17 -4.87 20.35
C ARG A 344 17.66 -3.47 20.68
N GLY A 345 16.95 -2.81 21.57
CA GLY A 345 17.31 -1.50 22.13
C GLY A 345 16.49 -1.19 23.37
N TRP A 346 16.36 0.09 23.68
CA TRP A 346 15.60 0.60 24.81
C TRP A 346 14.61 1.65 24.35
N VAL A 347 13.41 1.62 24.94
CA VAL A 347 12.42 2.68 24.83
C VAL A 347 12.25 3.34 26.18
N ARG A 348 12.04 4.65 26.19
CA ARG A 348 11.65 5.41 27.36
C ARG A 348 10.57 6.41 27.00
N ASN A 349 9.65 6.64 27.91
CA ASN A 349 8.66 7.71 27.77
C ASN A 349 9.20 8.99 28.41
N GLU A 350 9.22 10.08 27.64
CA GLU A 350 9.53 11.43 28.09
C GLU A 350 8.35 12.34 27.75
N GLU A 351 7.68 12.87 28.78
CA GLU A 351 6.54 13.79 28.64
C GLU A 351 5.42 13.28 27.71
N GLY A 352 5.17 11.97 27.72
CA GLY A 352 4.14 11.33 26.89
C GLY A 352 4.62 10.90 25.50
N ARG A 353 5.85 11.22 25.09
CA ARG A 353 6.47 10.73 23.85
C ARG A 353 7.43 9.59 24.14
N ASN A 354 7.31 8.49 23.42
CA ASN A 354 8.27 7.40 23.49
C ASN A 354 9.47 7.68 22.59
N LEU A 355 10.67 7.46 23.13
CA LEU A 355 11.94 7.61 22.43
C LEU A 355 12.70 6.29 22.46
N PHE A 356 13.10 5.80 21.28
CA PHE A 356 13.86 4.57 21.12
C PHE A 356 15.35 4.87 20.92
N SER A 357 16.24 4.10 21.55
CA SER A 357 17.68 4.09 21.30
C SER A 357 18.24 2.68 21.22
N PHE A 358 19.26 2.47 20.37
CA PHE A 358 19.99 1.18 20.34
C PHE A 358 20.85 0.95 21.59
N GLU A 359 21.30 2.02 22.23
CA GLU A 359 22.06 1.96 23.48
C GLU A 359 21.20 2.31 24.70
N LYS A 360 21.55 1.72 25.84
CA LYS A 360 20.89 2.02 27.12
C LYS A 360 21.40 3.37 27.64
N LYS A 361 20.60 4.42 27.46
CA LYS A 361 20.90 5.71 28.07
C LYS A 361 20.58 5.70 29.56
N ALA A 362 21.53 6.14 30.39
CA ALA A 362 21.25 6.43 31.80
C ALA A 362 20.25 7.59 31.88
N ARG A 363 19.29 7.54 32.82
CA ARG A 363 18.46 8.71 33.14
C ARG A 363 19.41 9.81 33.63
N LEU A 364 19.46 10.92 32.91
CA LEU A 364 20.12 12.15 33.34
C LEU A 364 19.35 12.78 34.51
#